data_AF-A0A367K6Z9-F1
#
_entry.id   AF-A0A367K6Z9-F1
#
_cell.length_a   1.000
_cell.length_b   1.000
_cell.length_c   1.000
_cell.angle_alpha   90.00
_cell.angle_beta   90.00
_cell.angle_gamma   90.00
#
_symmetry.space_group_name_H-M   'P 1'
#
loop_
_entity.id
_entity.type
_entity.pdbx_description
1 polymer ?
#
loop_
_entity_poly.entity_id
_entity_poly.type
_entity_poly.pdbx_seq_one_letter_code
_entity_poly.pdbx_strand_id
1 'polypeptide(L)'
;MNLSQFPFDQLSPQFIPFQYNNKHNNHDNNSSNSTQPSIIQHPKSIRSITVDRCSNFVTSGVNGSDINLLSQLYKARTDSEEYISLLVYSVPDLKRIPFEEAIRQEFRPTQLGEWFGPSWSTHWFHVRLRIPEEFVGEEVHFIWNSDNEALIWSMEGLPLQGLTGGGKV
;
A
#
# COMPACT_ATOMS: atom_id res chain seq x y z
N MET A 1 -2.74 18.39 -20.11
CA MET A 1 -3.50 19.12 -19.06
C MET A 1 -2.52 20.02 -18.33
N ASN A 2 -2.84 21.30 -18.20
CA ASN A 2 -1.97 22.35 -17.66
C ASN A 2 -2.17 22.46 -16.14
N LEU A 3 -1.10 22.35 -15.36
CA LEU A 3 -1.10 22.31 -13.89
C LEU A 3 -1.11 23.71 -13.23
N SER A 4 -1.34 24.78 -13.98
CA SER A 4 -1.20 26.17 -13.50
C SER A 4 -2.45 26.76 -12.83
N GLN A 5 -3.32 25.96 -12.22
CA GLN A 5 -4.62 26.43 -11.70
C GLN A 5 -4.87 26.15 -10.22
N PHE A 6 -3.82 25.94 -9.43
CA PHE A 6 -3.90 25.92 -7.97
C PHE A 6 -3.25 27.16 -7.36
N PRO A 7 -3.95 27.93 -6.52
CA PRO A 7 -3.34 29.03 -5.79
C PRO A 7 -2.63 28.46 -4.56
N PHE A 8 -1.31 28.28 -4.64
CA PHE A 8 -0.47 28.07 -3.46
C PHE A 8 0.02 29.44 -2.99
N ASP A 9 -0.68 30.02 -2.01
CA ASP A 9 -0.17 31.17 -1.27
C ASP A 9 1.08 30.75 -0.47
N GLN A 10 2.19 31.44 -0.73
CA GLN A 10 3.43 31.33 0.01
C GLN A 10 3.24 31.86 1.44
N LEU A 11 2.93 30.98 2.40
CA LEU A 11 3.01 31.31 3.81
C LEU A 11 4.42 31.01 4.33
N SER A 12 5.08 32.07 4.79
CA SER A 12 6.42 32.08 5.40
C SER A 12 6.47 31.27 6.70
N PRO A 13 7.57 30.55 6.99
CA PRO A 13 7.68 29.74 8.19
C PRO A 13 8.07 30.60 9.40
N GLN A 14 7.09 31.00 10.21
CA GLN A 14 7.34 31.57 11.53
C GLN A 14 7.71 30.43 12.50
N PHE A 15 9.00 30.19 12.67
CA PHE A 15 9.53 29.33 13.73
C PHE A 15 9.38 30.04 15.08
N ILE A 16 8.64 29.45 16.03
CA ILE A 16 8.59 29.93 17.42
C ILE A 16 9.31 28.90 18.29
N PRO A 17 10.48 29.22 18.87
CA PRO A 17 11.18 28.31 19.77
C PRO A 17 10.49 28.26 21.14
N PHE A 18 10.42 27.07 21.73
CA PHE A 18 9.97 26.88 23.11
C PHE A 18 11.04 27.40 24.09
N GLN A 19 10.71 28.43 24.85
CA GLN A 19 11.53 28.91 25.98
C GLN A 19 11.05 28.24 27.27
N TYR A 20 11.95 27.49 27.93
CA TYR A 20 11.72 26.90 29.25
C TYR A 20 12.17 27.90 30.32
N ASN A 21 11.26 28.38 31.17
CA ASN A 21 11.55 29.45 32.12
C ASN A 21 11.57 28.92 33.58
N ASN A 22 12.75 28.87 34.19
CA ASN A 22 12.95 28.63 35.62
C ASN A 22 12.74 29.95 36.37
N LYS A 23 11.74 30.03 37.26
CA LYS A 23 11.44 31.23 38.06
C LYS A 23 12.31 31.30 39.32
N HIS A 24 13.11 32.37 39.43
CA HIS A 24 13.43 32.99 40.72
C HIS A 24 12.84 34.40 40.75
N ASN A 25 12.17 34.71 41.85
CA ASN A 25 11.35 35.91 42.06
C ASN A 25 12.20 37.17 42.26
N ASN A 26 11.79 38.27 41.63
CA ASN A 26 11.83 39.59 42.27
C ASN A 26 10.65 40.44 41.79
N HIS A 27 10.06 41.15 42.75
CA HIS A 27 8.91 42.04 42.62
C HIS A 27 9.29 43.29 41.85
N ASP A 28 8.54 43.63 40.80
CA ASP A 28 8.32 45.02 40.36
C ASP A 28 6.95 45.15 39.69
N ASN A 29 6.17 46.12 40.16
CA ASN A 29 4.84 46.46 39.68
C ASN A 29 4.91 47.13 38.32
N ASN A 30 4.23 46.60 37.30
CA ASN A 30 3.85 47.42 36.15
C ASN A 30 2.60 46.92 35.41
N SER A 31 1.65 47.84 35.22
CA SER A 31 0.52 47.86 34.30
C SER A 31 -0.05 46.51 33.82
N SER A 32 -1.25 46.18 34.28
CA SER A 32 -2.09 45.12 33.71
C SER A 32 -2.54 45.48 32.28
N ASN A 33 -1.65 45.37 31.30
CA ASN A 33 -2.04 45.23 29.91
C ASN A 33 -2.52 43.78 29.74
N SER A 34 -3.81 43.56 30.04
CA SER A 34 -4.51 42.36 29.62
C SER A 34 -4.54 42.34 28.09
N THR A 35 -3.50 41.78 27.49
CA THR A 35 -3.45 41.55 26.05
C THR A 35 -4.55 40.53 25.78
N GLN A 36 -5.71 40.99 25.31
CA GLN A 36 -6.79 40.10 24.92
C GLN A 36 -6.24 39.12 23.88
N PRO A 37 -6.54 37.82 24.00
CA PRO A 37 -6.12 36.86 22.99
C PRO A 37 -6.71 37.29 21.64
N SER A 38 -5.85 37.39 20.63
CA SER A 38 -6.27 37.76 19.29
C SER A 38 -7.35 36.81 18.79
N ILE A 39 -8.46 37.38 18.30
CA ILE A 39 -9.56 36.61 17.72
C ILE A 39 -9.01 35.94 16.46
N ILE A 40 -8.96 34.61 16.47
CA ILE A 40 -8.58 33.84 15.31
C ILE A 40 -9.78 33.85 14.36
N GLN A 41 -9.60 34.36 13.14
CA GLN A 41 -10.67 34.45 12.14
C GLN A 41 -11.08 33.10 11.55
N HIS A 42 -10.40 32.02 11.94
CA HIS A 42 -10.62 30.67 11.47
C HIS A 42 -10.54 29.64 12.61
N PRO A 43 -11.24 28.51 12.50
CA PRO A 43 -11.11 27.43 13.47
C PRO A 43 -9.66 26.93 13.53
N LYS A 44 -9.18 26.64 14.74
CA LYS A 44 -7.84 26.05 14.93
C LYS A 44 -7.82 24.66 14.30
N SER A 45 -6.85 24.40 13.44
CA SER A 45 -6.57 23.04 12.97
C SER A 45 -5.99 22.20 14.10
N ILE A 46 -6.67 21.12 14.45
CA ILE A 46 -6.17 20.17 15.44
C ILE A 46 -5.23 19.20 14.72
N ARG A 47 -3.96 19.20 15.14
CA ARG A 47 -2.91 18.41 14.50
C ARG A 47 -3.26 16.93 14.42
N SER A 48 -3.74 16.32 15.51
CA SER A 48 -4.10 14.90 15.54
C SER A 48 -5.15 14.58 14.48
N ILE A 49 -6.25 15.34 14.43
CA ILE A 49 -7.31 15.16 13.44
C ILE A 49 -6.77 15.31 12.01
N THR A 50 -5.87 16.27 11.76
CA THR A 50 -5.29 16.47 10.43
C THR A 50 -4.44 15.27 10.01
N VAL A 51 -3.60 14.76 10.92
CA VAL A 51 -2.76 13.58 10.67
C VAL A 51 -3.62 12.33 10.44
N ASP A 52 -4.66 12.14 11.25
CA ASP A 52 -5.57 11.00 11.13
C ASP A 52 -6.29 11.01 9.76
N ARG A 53 -6.70 12.18 9.28
CA ARG A 53 -7.31 12.33 7.94
C ARG A 53 -6.34 11.98 6.81
N CYS A 54 -5.08 12.39 6.91
CA CYS A 54 -4.05 12.01 5.94
C CYS A 54 -3.82 10.50 5.95
N SER A 55 -3.81 9.87 7.12
CA SER A 55 -3.70 8.42 7.24
C SER A 55 -4.88 7.72 6.56
N ASN A 56 -6.11 8.17 6.83
CA ASN A 56 -7.32 7.58 6.23
C ASN A 56 -7.36 7.73 4.70
N PHE A 57 -6.75 8.80 4.16
CA PHE A 57 -6.74 9.06 2.72
C PHE A 57 -6.02 7.96 1.90
N VAL A 58 -5.11 7.21 2.52
CA VAL A 58 -4.31 6.16 1.85
C VAL A 58 -4.54 4.76 2.44
N THR A 59 -5.53 4.59 3.31
CA THR A 59 -5.76 3.33 4.04
C THR A 59 -7.03 2.65 3.54
N SER A 60 -6.97 1.34 3.28
CA SER A 60 -8.14 0.52 2.94
C SER A 60 -9.00 0.19 4.18
N GLY A 61 -10.31 0.02 4.01
CA GLY A 61 -11.20 -0.50 5.07
C GLY A 61 -11.51 0.46 6.22
N VAL A 62 -11.19 1.75 6.06
CA VAL A 62 -11.53 2.80 7.03
C VAL A 62 -12.73 3.63 6.56
N ASN A 63 -13.25 4.49 7.45
CA ASN A 63 -14.29 5.46 7.11
C ASN A 63 -13.83 6.36 5.96
N GLY A 64 -14.66 6.50 4.92
CA GLY A 64 -14.33 7.26 3.71
C GLY A 64 -13.49 6.47 2.70
N SER A 65 -13.39 5.14 2.84
CA SER A 65 -12.68 4.29 1.86
C SER A 65 -13.30 4.33 0.46
N ASP A 66 -14.56 4.73 0.34
CA ASP A 66 -15.30 4.97 -0.90
C ASP A 66 -14.86 6.23 -1.66
N ILE A 67 -14.17 7.16 -0.99
CA ILE A 67 -13.72 8.44 -1.58
C ILE A 67 -12.23 8.72 -1.41
N ASN A 68 -11.48 7.80 -0.78
CA ASN A 68 -10.06 7.97 -0.55
C ASN A 68 -9.21 7.72 -1.81
N LEU A 69 -7.90 7.88 -1.72
CA LEU A 69 -7.02 7.70 -2.88
C LEU A 69 -7.11 6.29 -3.48
N LEU A 70 -7.25 5.27 -2.63
CA LEU A 70 -7.24 3.88 -3.08
C LEU A 70 -8.49 3.51 -3.87
N SER A 71 -9.67 4.02 -3.51
CA SER A 71 -10.89 3.80 -4.31
C SER A 71 -10.86 4.52 -5.65
N GLN A 72 -10.16 5.66 -5.74
CA GLN A 72 -9.96 6.34 -7.02
C GLN A 72 -8.92 5.65 -7.90
N LEU A 73 -7.89 5.03 -7.29
CA LEU A 73 -6.83 4.33 -8.01
C LEU A 73 -7.29 2.95 -8.50
N TYR A 74 -7.93 2.17 -7.63
CA TYR A 74 -8.38 0.82 -7.93
C TYR A 74 -9.88 0.81 -8.20
N LYS A 75 -10.23 1.11 -9.45
CA LYS A 75 -11.63 1.17 -9.93
C LYS A 75 -12.35 -0.19 -9.84
N ALA A 76 -11.61 -1.28 -10.05
CA ALA A 76 -12.14 -2.62 -10.01
C ALA A 76 -11.04 -3.62 -9.57
N ARG A 77 -11.44 -4.67 -8.86
CA ARG A 77 -10.54 -5.71 -8.33
C ARG A 77 -11.34 -6.99 -8.14
N THR A 78 -10.73 -8.14 -8.46
CA THR A 78 -11.33 -9.45 -8.21
C THR A 78 -10.23 -10.47 -7.89
N ASP A 79 -10.55 -11.43 -7.02
CA ASP A 79 -9.78 -12.62 -6.71
C ASP A 79 -10.55 -13.91 -7.05
N SER A 80 -11.64 -13.79 -7.80
CA SER A 80 -12.52 -14.90 -8.16
C SER A 80 -11.81 -15.96 -9.02
N GLU A 81 -12.03 -17.23 -8.67
CA GLU A 81 -11.55 -18.39 -9.41
C GLU A 81 -12.11 -18.49 -10.84
N GLU A 82 -13.18 -17.75 -11.14
CA GLU A 82 -13.73 -17.62 -12.50
C GLU A 82 -12.74 -16.98 -13.48
N TYR A 83 -11.87 -16.11 -12.98
CA TYR A 83 -10.90 -15.33 -13.74
C TYR A 83 -9.46 -15.79 -13.47
N ILE A 84 -9.19 -16.38 -12.31
CA ILE A 84 -7.86 -16.79 -11.86
C ILE A 84 -7.88 -18.28 -11.54
N SER A 85 -7.26 -19.09 -12.40
CA SER A 85 -7.09 -20.52 -12.16
C SER A 85 -5.63 -20.82 -11.83
N LEU A 86 -5.42 -21.55 -10.72
CA LEU A 86 -4.10 -21.91 -10.22
C LEU A 86 -3.94 -23.42 -10.21
N LEU A 87 -2.84 -23.89 -10.82
CA LEU A 87 -2.36 -25.24 -10.63
C LEU A 87 -0.96 -25.20 -10.00
N VAL A 88 -0.61 -26.21 -9.23
CA VAL A 88 0.66 -26.28 -8.51
C VAL A 88 1.32 -27.65 -8.66
N TYR A 89 2.63 -27.63 -8.81
CA TYR A 89 3.51 -28.77 -8.63
C TYR A 89 4.50 -28.46 -7.52
N SER A 90 4.54 -29.31 -6.49
CA SER A 90 5.47 -29.18 -5.37
C SER A 90 6.68 -30.07 -5.61
N VAL A 91 7.87 -29.47 -5.67
CA VAL A 91 9.11 -30.22 -5.92
C VAL A 91 9.46 -31.07 -4.69
N PRO A 92 9.65 -32.39 -4.83
CA PRO A 92 10.01 -33.25 -3.71
C PRO A 92 11.47 -33.02 -3.25
N ASP A 93 11.79 -33.52 -2.06
CA ASP A 93 13.14 -33.55 -1.49
C ASP A 93 13.85 -32.18 -1.36
N LEU A 94 13.10 -31.08 -1.31
CA LEU A 94 13.63 -29.70 -1.26
C LEU A 94 14.57 -29.36 -2.44
N LYS A 95 14.43 -30.08 -3.56
CA LYS A 95 15.19 -29.84 -4.78
C LYS A 95 14.73 -28.54 -5.45
N ARG A 96 15.63 -28.00 -6.27
CA ARG A 96 15.34 -26.91 -7.21
C ARG A 96 15.57 -27.48 -8.61
N ILE A 97 14.53 -27.47 -9.41
CA ILE A 97 14.55 -27.98 -10.78
C ILE A 97 14.49 -26.80 -11.77
N PRO A 98 15.09 -26.93 -12.97
CA PRO A 98 14.98 -25.91 -14.00
C PRO A 98 13.56 -25.88 -14.60
N PHE A 99 13.25 -24.78 -15.29
CA PHE A 99 11.95 -24.55 -15.91
C PHE A 99 11.51 -25.72 -16.81
N GLU A 100 12.41 -26.23 -17.66
CA GLU A 100 12.13 -27.28 -18.63
C GLU A 100 11.72 -28.60 -17.99
N GLU A 101 12.20 -28.87 -16.78
CA GLU A 101 11.80 -30.03 -15.98
C GLU A 101 10.47 -29.78 -15.29
N ALA A 102 10.26 -28.57 -14.75
CA ALA A 102 9.06 -28.21 -14.01
C ALA A 102 7.79 -28.24 -14.88
N ILE A 103 7.85 -27.70 -16.10
CA ILE A 103 6.66 -27.65 -16.98
C ILE A 103 6.19 -29.01 -17.49
N ARG A 104 7.01 -30.06 -17.34
CA ARG A 104 6.67 -31.44 -17.74
C ARG A 104 6.00 -32.24 -16.63
N GLN A 105 5.89 -31.66 -15.44
CA GLN A 105 5.31 -32.32 -14.29
C GLN A 105 3.78 -32.29 -14.35
N GLU A 106 3.15 -33.13 -13.53
CA GLU A 106 1.71 -33.10 -13.34
C GLU A 106 1.35 -32.06 -12.27
N PHE A 107 0.64 -31.01 -12.69
CA PHE A 107 0.17 -29.98 -11.78
C PHE A 107 -1.23 -30.34 -11.27
N ARG A 108 -1.45 -30.18 -9.97
CA ARG A 108 -2.79 -30.33 -9.36
C ARG A 108 -3.46 -28.97 -9.17
N PRO A 109 -4.79 -28.89 -9.13
CA PRO A 109 -5.49 -27.68 -8.73
C PRO A 109 -5.08 -27.20 -7.32
N THR A 110 -5.10 -25.87 -7.14
CA THR A 110 -4.92 -25.18 -5.87
C THR A 110 -5.75 -23.90 -5.86
N GLN A 111 -5.80 -23.22 -4.72
CA GLN A 111 -6.62 -22.03 -4.50
C GLN A 111 -5.91 -21.03 -3.59
N LEU A 112 -6.44 -19.80 -3.56
CA LEU A 112 -5.96 -18.76 -2.66
C LEU A 112 -6.05 -19.22 -1.20
N GLY A 113 -4.99 -18.99 -0.43
CA GLY A 113 -4.91 -19.34 0.98
C GLY A 113 -4.49 -20.80 1.27
N GLU A 114 -4.24 -21.62 0.25
CA GLU A 114 -3.62 -22.94 0.48
C GLU A 114 -2.22 -22.78 1.09
N TRP A 115 -1.90 -23.64 2.05
CA TRP A 115 -0.61 -23.61 2.73
C TRP A 115 0.44 -24.45 1.98
N PHE A 116 1.64 -23.91 1.87
CA PHE A 116 2.79 -24.54 1.21
C PHE A 116 4.01 -24.55 2.12
N GLY A 117 4.76 -25.65 2.09
CA GLY A 117 5.98 -25.81 2.87
C GLY A 117 6.59 -27.21 2.71
N PRO A 118 7.61 -27.57 3.51
CA PRO A 118 8.22 -26.78 4.60
C PRO A 118 9.10 -25.63 4.09
N SER A 119 9.73 -24.86 4.97
CA SER A 119 10.71 -23.83 4.53
C SER A 119 11.71 -24.40 3.53
N TRP A 120 12.10 -23.59 2.55
CA TRP A 120 12.98 -23.95 1.43
C TRP A 120 12.40 -24.92 0.39
N SER A 121 11.14 -25.35 0.52
CA SER A 121 10.45 -26.04 -0.56
C SER A 121 10.25 -25.12 -1.76
N THR A 122 10.25 -25.70 -2.96
CA THR A 122 9.98 -24.98 -4.21
C THR A 122 8.65 -25.45 -4.77
N HIS A 123 7.78 -24.51 -5.11
CA HIS A 123 6.47 -24.78 -5.69
C HIS A 123 6.37 -24.05 -7.03
N TRP A 124 6.08 -24.80 -8.08
CA TRP A 124 5.82 -24.25 -9.40
C TRP A 124 4.32 -24.04 -9.55
N PHE A 125 3.93 -22.81 -9.85
CA PHE A 125 2.54 -22.48 -10.12
C PHE A 125 2.34 -22.25 -11.60
N HIS A 126 1.36 -22.94 -12.18
CA HIS A 126 0.83 -22.61 -13.50
C HIS A 126 -0.39 -21.72 -13.29
N VAL A 127 -0.24 -20.43 -13.60
CA VAL A 127 -1.29 -19.42 -13.43
C VAL A 127 -1.98 -19.19 -14.77
N ARG A 128 -3.29 -19.37 -14.81
CA ARG A 128 -4.12 -19.01 -15.97
C ARG A 128 -5.05 -17.87 -15.60
N LEU A 129 -4.95 -16.78 -16.35
CA LEU A 129 -5.72 -15.57 -16.15
C LEU A 129 -6.70 -15.37 -17.31
N ARG A 130 -7.92 -14.95 -16.99
CA ARG A 130 -8.89 -14.38 -17.93
C ARG A 130 -9.25 -12.99 -17.44
N ILE A 131 -9.10 -11.99 -18.30
CA ILE A 131 -9.39 -10.60 -17.93
C ILE A 131 -10.91 -10.40 -17.93
N PRO A 132 -11.52 -9.92 -16.82
CA PRO A 132 -12.93 -9.54 -16.79
C PRO A 132 -13.28 -8.49 -17.83
N GLU A 133 -14.52 -8.50 -18.34
CA GLU A 133 -14.97 -7.52 -19.33
C GLU A 133 -14.91 -6.08 -18.79
N GLU A 134 -15.18 -5.90 -17.50
CA GLU A 134 -15.07 -4.60 -16.80
C GLU A 134 -13.65 -4.03 -16.75
N PHE A 135 -12.60 -4.83 -17.00
CA PHE A 135 -11.20 -4.38 -17.00
C PHE A 135 -10.69 -4.02 -18.40
N VAL A 136 -11.49 -4.26 -19.46
CA VAL A 136 -11.04 -4.08 -20.85
C VAL A 136 -10.65 -2.62 -21.11
N GLY A 137 -9.47 -2.43 -21.69
CA GLY A 137 -8.94 -1.09 -22.03
C GLY A 137 -8.21 -0.38 -20.90
N GLU A 138 -8.18 -0.96 -19.70
CA GLU A 138 -7.40 -0.46 -18.56
C GLU A 138 -6.10 -1.27 -18.40
N GLU A 139 -5.16 -0.72 -17.62
CA GLU A 139 -3.96 -1.45 -17.20
C GLU A 139 -4.33 -2.46 -16.11
N VAL A 140 -4.00 -3.74 -16.31
CA VAL A 140 -4.34 -4.82 -15.39
C VAL A 140 -3.09 -5.37 -14.73
N HIS A 141 -3.12 -5.42 -13.39
CA HIS A 141 -2.04 -5.96 -12.59
C HIS A 141 -2.48 -7.29 -11.96
N PHE A 142 -1.65 -8.32 -12.10
CA PHE A 142 -1.79 -9.55 -11.34
C PHE A 142 -0.98 -9.44 -10.05
N ILE A 143 -1.65 -9.41 -8.91
CA ILE A 143 -1.02 -9.26 -7.60
C ILE A 143 -0.82 -10.63 -6.98
N TRP A 144 0.44 -10.98 -6.71
CA TRP A 144 0.82 -12.21 -6.04
C TRP A 144 1.50 -11.89 -4.72
N ASN A 145 0.95 -12.37 -3.61
CA ASN A 145 1.56 -12.26 -2.28
C ASN A 145 1.43 -13.58 -1.52
N SER A 146 2.52 -14.34 -1.47
CA SER A 146 2.64 -15.62 -0.77
C SER A 146 3.61 -15.57 0.41
N ASP A 147 3.96 -14.36 0.89
CA ASP A 147 4.93 -14.15 1.99
C ASP A 147 6.28 -14.89 1.78
N ASN A 148 6.74 -14.96 0.53
CA ASN A 148 7.96 -15.64 0.14
C ASN A 148 8.58 -15.00 -1.12
N GLU A 149 9.58 -15.67 -1.70
CA GLU A 149 10.20 -15.30 -2.97
C GLU A 149 9.58 -16.11 -4.12
N ALA A 150 9.37 -15.46 -5.27
CA ALA A 150 8.96 -16.14 -6.49
C ALA A 150 9.62 -15.50 -7.73
N LEU A 151 9.59 -16.22 -8.85
CA LEU A 151 10.09 -15.76 -10.14
C LEU A 151 9.05 -16.07 -11.21
N ILE A 152 8.64 -15.05 -11.95
CA ILE A 152 7.74 -15.19 -13.09
C ILE A 152 8.54 -15.65 -14.30
N TRP A 153 8.04 -16.67 -14.97
CA TRP A 153 8.58 -17.21 -16.22
C TRP A 153 7.58 -17.00 -17.36
N SER A 154 8.06 -16.74 -18.56
CA SER A 154 7.25 -16.83 -19.78
C SER A 154 6.98 -18.29 -20.15
N MET A 155 6.05 -18.53 -21.08
CA MET A 155 5.76 -19.88 -21.58
C MET A 155 6.95 -20.51 -22.30
N GLU A 156 7.88 -19.70 -22.79
CA GLU A 156 9.12 -20.09 -23.47
C GLU A 156 10.30 -20.29 -22.51
N GLY A 157 10.10 -20.11 -21.20
CA GLY A 157 11.14 -20.28 -20.19
C GLY A 157 12.06 -19.07 -19.99
N LEU A 158 11.61 -17.87 -20.36
CA LEU A 158 12.35 -16.64 -20.07
C LEU A 158 11.96 -16.09 -18.68
N PRO A 159 12.93 -15.81 -17.79
CA PRO A 159 12.62 -15.17 -16.51
C PRO A 159 12.22 -13.71 -16.75
N LEU A 160 11.08 -13.30 -16.22
CA LEU A 160 10.49 -11.97 -16.45
C LEU A 160 10.63 -11.05 -15.24
N GLN A 161 10.28 -11.52 -14.04
CA GLN A 161 10.25 -10.68 -12.85
C GLN A 161 10.38 -11.51 -11.56
N GLY A 162 11.25 -11.08 -10.65
CA GLY A 162 11.30 -11.57 -9.28
C GLY A 162 10.22 -10.91 -8.41
N LEU A 163 9.61 -11.70 -7.52
CA LEU A 163 8.62 -11.26 -6.55
C LEU A 163 9.15 -11.53 -5.14
N THR A 164 8.91 -10.59 -4.24
CA THR A 164 9.25 -10.72 -2.82
C THR A 164 8.03 -10.31 -2.00
N GLY A 165 7.52 -11.25 -1.21
CA GLY A 165 6.38 -11.06 -0.32
C GLY A 165 6.76 -10.47 1.05
N GLY A 166 5.82 -10.52 1.99
CA GLY A 166 6.00 -10.06 3.38
C GLY A 166 5.65 -8.60 3.64
N GLY A 167 5.30 -7.86 2.58
CA GLY A 167 4.63 -6.56 2.68
C GLY A 167 3.12 -6.71 2.86
N LYS A 168 2.48 -5.73 3.52
CA LYS A 168 1.03 -5.58 3.46
C LYS A 168 0.64 -5.16 2.03
N VAL A 169 -0.28 -5.90 1.41
CA VAL A 169 -0.94 -5.55 0.14
C VAL A 169 -2.31 -4.91 0.38
#